data_AF-A0A851J9C0-F1
#
_entry.id   AF-A0A851J9C0-F1
#
_cell.length_a   1.000
_cell.length_b   1.000
_cell.length_c   1.000
_cell.angle_alpha   90.00
_cell.angle_beta   90.00
_cell.angle_gamma   90.00
#
_symmetry.space_group_name_H-M   'P 1'
#
loop_
_entity.id
_entity.type
_entity.pdbx_description
1 polymer ?
#
loop_
_entity_poly.entity_id
_entity_poly.type
_entity_poly.pdbx_seq_one_letter_code
_entity_poly.pdbx_strand_id
1 'polypeptide(L)'
;SKHCVKLDNRTANVTVKPFELAMGFQFELHGTVSGKKINVSEIPELPIPQDWMRDKLELLFYRTKKAAGGGEIENVAYDRGSGTAVITFLRPG
;
A
#
# COMPACT_ATOMS: atom_id res chain seq x y z
N SER A 1 -4.01 14.55 40.20
CA SER A 1 -5.01 14.54 41.29
C SER A 1 -4.73 13.36 42.20
N LYS A 2 -4.83 13.52 43.53
CA LYS A 2 -4.57 12.45 44.52
C LYS A 2 -5.91 11.83 44.89
N HIS A 3 -6.04 10.51 44.76
CA HIS A 3 -7.29 9.79 45.04
C HIS A 3 -7.06 8.71 46.09
N CYS A 4 -7.98 8.60 47.02
CA CYS A 4 -7.92 7.67 48.14
C CYS A 4 -8.91 6.55 47.86
N VAL A 5 -8.42 5.34 47.60
CA VAL A 5 -9.25 4.19 47.23
C VAL A 5 -9.29 3.23 48.40
N LYS A 6 -10.49 2.82 48.81
CA LYS A 6 -10.70 1.80 49.84
C LYS A 6 -10.75 0.43 49.17
N LEU A 7 -9.84 -0.46 49.57
CA LEU A 7 -9.78 -1.84 49.15
C LEU A 7 -10.00 -2.69 50.40
N ASP A 8 -11.20 -3.27 50.49
CA ASP A 8 -11.68 -4.03 51.64
C ASP A 8 -11.42 -3.29 52.97
N ASN A 9 -10.50 -3.80 53.80
CA ASN A 9 -10.20 -3.24 55.11
C ASN A 9 -8.94 -2.35 55.14
N ARG A 10 -8.46 -1.89 53.98
CA ARG A 10 -7.27 -1.03 53.84
C ARG A 10 -7.55 0.13 52.89
N THR A 11 -6.91 1.26 53.14
CA THR A 11 -7.03 2.43 52.27
C THR A 11 -5.67 2.71 51.63
N ALA A 12 -5.64 2.85 50.31
CA ALA A 12 -4.44 3.17 49.54
C ALA A 12 -4.55 4.56 48.91
N ASN A 13 -3.48 5.34 49.04
CA ASN A 13 -3.35 6.63 48.38
C ASN A 13 -2.74 6.43 47.00
N VAL A 14 -3.49 6.74 45.95
CA VAL A 14 -3.03 6.66 44.56
C VAL A 14 -2.83 8.07 44.02
N THR A 15 -1.69 8.30 43.36
CA THR A 15 -1.40 9.55 42.68
C THR A 15 -1.10 9.27 41.23
N VAL A 16 -1.84 9.91 40.33
CA VAL A 16 -1.55 9.85 38.88
C VAL A 16 -0.37 10.76 38.59
N LYS A 17 0.66 10.24 37.92
CA LYS A 17 1.76 11.03 37.37
C LYS A 17 1.57 11.11 35.84
N PRO A 18 1.50 12.30 35.26
CA PRO A 18 1.59 12.44 33.81
C PRO A 18 2.95 11.88 33.36
N PHE A 19 2.95 11.15 32.26
CA PHE A 19 4.18 10.82 31.57
C PHE A 19 4.07 11.36 30.15
N GLU A 20 5.18 11.87 29.65
CA GLU A 20 5.27 12.29 28.26
C GLU A 20 5.44 11.03 27.41
N LEU A 21 4.35 10.58 26.79
CA LEU A 21 4.45 9.79 25.57
C LEU A 21 5.10 10.70 24.55
N ALA A 22 6.29 10.36 24.07
CA ALA A 22 6.80 10.95 22.83
C ALA A 22 5.71 10.72 21.77
N MET A 23 4.96 11.78 21.47
CA MET A 23 3.82 11.70 20.57
C MET A 23 4.29 11.10 19.25
N GLY A 24 3.43 10.23 18.71
CA GLY A 24 3.69 9.45 17.51
C GLY A 24 4.35 10.25 16.40
N PHE A 25 5.23 9.58 15.67
CA PHE A 25 5.86 10.10 14.47
C PHE A 25 4.82 10.73 13.55
N GLN A 26 5.04 11.99 13.20
CA GLN A 26 4.28 12.70 12.20
C GLN A 26 4.78 12.19 10.84
N PHE A 27 3.97 11.41 10.13
CA PHE A 27 4.28 11.00 8.76
C PHE A 27 3.50 11.89 7.80
N GLU A 28 4.18 12.50 6.85
CA GLU A 28 3.59 13.25 5.76
C GLU A 28 3.90 12.53 4.45
N LEU A 29 2.91 11.87 3.87
CA LEU A 29 3.06 11.13 2.63
C LEU A 29 3.02 12.11 1.45
N HIS A 30 4.19 12.56 1.00
CA HIS A 30 4.35 13.26 -0.27
C HIS A 30 4.26 12.26 -1.45
N GLY A 31 3.07 11.71 -1.67
CA GLY A 31 2.80 10.80 -2.78
C GLY A 31 2.28 11.55 -4.00
N THR A 32 3.03 11.54 -5.11
CA THR A 32 2.45 11.87 -6.41
C THR A 32 1.71 10.65 -6.95
N VAL A 33 0.39 10.73 -7.06
CA VAL A 33 -0.38 9.73 -7.83
C VAL A 33 -0.08 9.98 -9.30
N SER A 34 0.72 9.12 -9.92
CA SER A 34 0.91 9.17 -11.36
C SER A 34 -0.39 8.73 -12.04
N GLY A 35 -1.08 9.65 -12.72
CA GLY A 35 -2.24 9.28 -13.54
C GLY A 35 -1.90 8.31 -14.68
N LYS A 36 -0.61 8.12 -15.00
CA LYS A 36 -0.11 7.37 -16.16
C LYS A 36 0.55 6.03 -15.80
N LYS A 37 0.97 5.79 -14.56
CA LYS A 37 1.75 4.59 -14.19
C LYS A 37 1.21 3.90 -12.95
N ILE A 38 1.22 2.57 -12.98
CA ILE A 38 0.96 1.72 -11.81
C ILE A 38 2.09 0.72 -11.63
N ASN A 39 2.37 0.38 -10.38
CA ASN A 39 3.28 -0.69 -9.99
C ASN A 39 2.46 -1.93 -9.62
N VAL A 40 2.86 -3.08 -10.14
CA VAL A 40 2.28 -4.39 -9.83
C VAL A 40 3.37 -5.20 -9.14
N SER A 41 3.06 -5.75 -7.97
CA SER A 41 3.97 -6.57 -7.17
C SER A 41 3.43 -7.98 -7.00
N GLU A 42 4.26 -8.87 -6.46
CA GLU A 42 3.89 -10.26 -6.15
C GLU A 42 3.41 -11.05 -7.39
N ILE A 43 4.01 -10.74 -8.55
CA ILE A 43 3.72 -11.46 -9.79
C ILE A 43 4.25 -12.88 -9.66
N PRO A 44 3.42 -13.93 -9.87
CA PRO A 44 3.83 -15.31 -9.67
C PRO A 44 4.94 -15.70 -10.64
N GLU A 45 5.91 -16.47 -10.14
CA GLU A 45 6.93 -17.09 -10.97
C GLU A 45 6.33 -18.33 -11.64
N LEU A 46 6.06 -18.21 -12.95
CA LEU A 46 5.54 -19.29 -13.78
C LEU A 46 6.61 -19.73 -14.78
N PRO A 47 6.65 -21.02 -15.17
CA PRO A 47 7.58 -21.55 -16.17
C PRO A 47 7.14 -21.17 -17.59
N ILE A 48 6.91 -19.88 -17.83
CA ILE A 48 6.54 -19.30 -19.12
C ILE A 48 7.62 -18.31 -19.59
N PRO A 49 7.73 -18.01 -20.88
CA PRO A 49 8.60 -16.95 -21.38
C PRO A 49 8.28 -15.58 -20.77
N GLN A 50 9.28 -14.71 -20.63
CA GLN A 50 9.08 -13.39 -20.04
C GLN A 50 8.11 -12.53 -20.85
N ASP A 51 8.17 -12.63 -22.18
CA ASP A 51 7.27 -11.91 -23.08
C ASP A 51 5.82 -12.34 -22.92
N TRP A 52 5.57 -13.62 -22.65
CA TRP A 52 4.21 -14.09 -22.36
C TRP A 52 3.66 -13.50 -21.07
N MET A 53 4.49 -13.33 -20.04
CA MET A 53 4.05 -12.64 -18.82
C MET A 53 3.70 -11.17 -19.11
N ARG A 54 4.48 -10.49 -19.95
CA ARG A 54 4.17 -9.12 -20.39
C ARG A 54 2.84 -9.06 -21.11
N ASP A 55 2.58 -9.97 -22.05
CA ASP A 55 1.31 -10.05 -22.78
C ASP A 55 0.11 -10.27 -21.85
N LYS A 56 0.26 -11.13 -20.82
CA LYS A 56 -0.80 -11.37 -19.83
C LYS A 56 -1.07 -10.15 -18.97
N LEU A 57 -0.03 -9.45 -18.52
CA LEU A 57 -0.16 -8.21 -17.77
C LEU A 57 -0.85 -7.14 -18.62
N GLU A 58 -0.44 -6.97 -19.89
CA GLU A 58 -1.07 -6.04 -20.82
C GLU A 58 -2.56 -6.33 -20.97
N LEU A 59 -2.93 -7.59 -21.21
CA LEU A 59 -4.33 -7.99 -21.38
C LEU A 59 -5.19 -7.73 -20.13
N LEU A 60 -4.64 -7.89 -18.93
CA LEU A 60 -5.35 -7.66 -17.67
C LEU A 60 -5.68 -6.19 -17.42
N PHE A 61 -4.76 -5.28 -17.80
CA PHE A 61 -4.90 -3.85 -17.56
C PHE A 61 -5.42 -3.05 -18.77
N TYR A 62 -5.54 -3.69 -19.94
CA TYR A 62 -6.12 -3.07 -21.11
C TYR A 62 -7.61 -2.78 -20.91
N ARG A 63 -8.03 -1.55 -21.19
CA ARG A 63 -9.44 -1.15 -21.04
C ARG A 63 -10.34 -1.87 -22.04
N THR A 64 -11.28 -2.67 -21.51
CA THR A 64 -12.41 -3.15 -22.30
C THR A 64 -13.64 -2.27 -22.05
N LYS A 65 -14.58 -2.20 -23.01
CA LYS A 65 -15.82 -1.39 -22.89
C LYS A 65 -16.69 -1.73 -21.66
N LYS A 66 -16.41 -2.82 -20.96
CA LYS A 66 -17.19 -3.34 -19.83
C LYS A 66 -16.52 -3.15 -18.46
N ALA A 67 -15.25 -2.74 -18.39
CA ALA A 67 -14.52 -2.59 -17.13
C ALA A 67 -14.42 -1.12 -16.70
N ALA A 68 -14.66 -0.85 -15.41
CA ALA A 68 -14.58 0.48 -14.81
C ALA A 68 -13.13 0.93 -14.48
N GLY A 69 -12.11 0.22 -14.95
CA GLY A 69 -10.69 0.52 -14.73
C GLY A 69 -9.81 0.02 -15.88
N GLY A 70 -8.58 0.54 -15.96
CA GLY A 70 -7.61 0.27 -17.04
C GLY A 70 -7.53 1.36 -18.11
N GLY A 71 -6.68 1.17 -19.10
CA GLY A 71 -6.44 2.14 -20.19
C GLY A 71 -5.77 1.48 -21.39
N GLU A 72 -5.64 2.22 -22.50
CA GLU A 72 -4.70 1.84 -23.56
C GLU A 72 -3.30 1.80 -22.94
N ILE A 73 -2.50 0.79 -23.29
CA ILE A 73 -1.18 0.55 -22.70
C ILE A 73 -0.09 1.12 -23.62
N GLU A 74 0.85 1.87 -23.05
CA GLU A 74 2.07 2.35 -23.73
C GLU A 74 3.22 1.36 -23.54
N ASN A 75 3.36 0.79 -22.34
CA ASN A 75 4.45 -0.15 -22.03
C ASN A 75 4.13 -1.04 -20.81
N VAL A 76 4.70 -2.25 -20.82
CA VAL A 76 4.77 -3.17 -19.69
C VAL A 76 6.24 -3.52 -19.40
N ALA A 77 6.80 -2.90 -18.37
CA ALA A 77 8.16 -3.21 -17.92
C ALA A 77 8.11 -4.25 -16.80
N TYR A 78 8.21 -5.54 -17.16
CA TYR A 78 8.25 -6.66 -16.22
C TYR A 78 9.68 -7.06 -15.86
N ASP A 79 9.96 -7.12 -14.55
CA ASP A 79 11.17 -7.70 -13.99
C ASP A 79 10.84 -9.01 -13.26
N ARG A 80 11.41 -10.12 -13.78
CA ARG A 80 11.22 -11.44 -13.17
C ARG A 80 11.97 -11.56 -11.85
N GLY A 81 13.14 -10.92 -11.71
CA GLY A 81 13.99 -11.07 -10.53
C GLY A 81 13.31 -10.56 -9.25
N SER A 82 12.58 -9.45 -9.35
CA SER A 82 11.81 -8.88 -8.24
C SER A 82 10.34 -9.32 -8.21
N GLY A 83 9.83 -9.99 -9.24
CA GLY A 83 8.40 -10.30 -9.36
C GLY A 83 7.54 -9.04 -9.45
N THR A 84 8.04 -7.97 -10.09
CA THR A 84 7.35 -6.69 -10.22
C THR A 84 7.20 -6.25 -11.67
N ALA A 85 6.19 -5.42 -11.94
CA ALA A 85 6.04 -4.76 -13.22
C ALA A 85 5.59 -3.30 -13.06
N VAL A 86 6.04 -2.46 -13.99
CA VAL A 86 5.50 -1.10 -14.15
C VAL A 86 4.64 -1.09 -15.41
N ILE A 87 3.35 -0.83 -15.24
CA ILE A 87 2.41 -0.65 -16.35
C ILE A 87 2.30 0.84 -16.61
N THR A 88 2.55 1.25 -17.85
CA THR A 88 2.39 2.64 -18.29
C THR A 88 1.21 2.72 -19.25
N PHE A 89 0.21 3.51 -18.90
CA PHE A 89 -0.94 3.79 -19.74
C PHE A 89 -0.60 4.85 -20.79
N LEU A 90 -1.17 4.74 -21.99
CA LEU A 90 -0.98 5.74 -23.05
C LEU A 90 -1.49 7.12 -22.65
N ARG A 91 -2.63 7.15 -21.95
CA ARG A 91 -3.27 8.38 -21.48
C ARG A 91 -3.46 8.31 -19.97
N PRO A 92 -3.24 9.42 -19.24
CA PRO A 92 -3.56 9.46 -17.83
C PRO A 92 -5.07 9.28 -17.60
N GLY A 93 -5.42 8.66 -16.47
CA GLY A 93 -6.81 8.47 -16.01
C GLY A 93 -7.46 9.73 -15.47
#